data_AF-A0A0R3QET5-F1
#
_entry.id   AF-A0A0R3QET5-F1
#
_cell.length_a   1.000
_cell.length_b   1.000
_cell.length_c   1.000
_cell.angle_alpha   90.00
_cell.angle_beta   90.00
_cell.angle_gamma   90.00
#
_symmetry.space_group_name_H-M   'P 1'
#
loop_
_entity.id
_entity.type
_entity.pdbx_description
1 polymer ?
#
loop_
_entity_poly.entity_id
_entity_poly.type
_entity_poly.pdbx_seq_one_letter_code
_entity_poly.pdbx_strand_id
1 'polypeptide(L)'
;MDAKRQEWSLSAVEIDNPKQAIGHTLQQYYDSISNPEIFSIMYNDEFPYPNNDTSSGTSGHTKGVVVFGKSNGFWLIHSVPKFPRNDTYEYPFTGRHYGQMGLCISMSYSQLHKIGNFYSLRFLKIRMTLSLLQCRQ
;
A
#
# COMPACT_ATOMS: atom_id res chain seq x y z
N MET A 1 -5.25 14.51 -10.25
CA MET A 1 -6.67 14.63 -9.89
C MET A 1 -6.86 14.15 -8.46
N ASP A 2 -7.64 14.88 -7.67
CA ASP A 2 -8.11 14.49 -6.35
C ASP A 2 -9.45 15.20 -6.06
N ALA A 3 -10.03 14.98 -4.87
CA ALA A 3 -11.32 15.57 -4.51
C ALA A 3 -11.34 17.11 -4.51
N LYS A 4 -10.18 17.77 -4.36
CA LYS A 4 -10.00 19.24 -4.43
C LYS A 4 -9.58 19.72 -5.81
N ARG A 5 -8.96 18.87 -6.62
CA ARG A 5 -8.52 19.16 -8.00
C ARG A 5 -9.12 18.16 -8.98
N GLN A 6 -10.26 18.52 -9.57
CA GLN A 6 -11.06 17.65 -10.44
C GLN A 6 -10.52 17.53 -11.88
N GLU A 7 -9.27 17.93 -12.12
CA GLU A 7 -8.64 17.84 -13.43
C GLU A 7 -7.38 16.96 -13.38
N TRP A 8 -7.10 16.28 -14.49
CA TRP A 8 -5.84 15.58 -14.69
C TRP A 8 -4.78 16.59 -15.10
N SER A 9 -3.69 16.63 -14.34
CA SER A 9 -2.51 17.43 -14.63
C SER A 9 -1.29 16.55 -14.46
N LEU A 10 -0.26 16.84 -15.26
CA LEU A 10 1.05 16.21 -15.11
C LEU A 10 1.66 16.63 -13.77
N SER A 11 2.30 15.67 -13.10
CA SER A 11 3.08 15.94 -11.89
C SER A 11 4.32 16.76 -12.23
N ALA A 12 4.71 17.68 -11.34
CA ALA A 12 5.96 18.43 -11.45
C ALA A 12 7.21 17.58 -11.14
N VAL A 13 7.02 16.39 -10.56
CA VAL A 13 8.10 15.44 -10.22
C VAL A 13 7.77 14.06 -10.77
N GLU A 14 8.82 13.32 -11.12
CA GLU A 14 8.74 11.94 -11.60
C GLU A 14 8.22 10.98 -10.54
N ILE A 15 7.75 9.81 -10.98
CA ILE A 15 7.14 8.81 -10.09
C ILE A 15 8.15 8.21 -9.10
N ASP A 16 9.44 8.17 -9.43
CA ASP A 16 10.49 7.66 -8.54
C ASP A 16 10.94 8.68 -7.48
N ASN A 17 10.47 9.92 -7.56
CA ASN A 17 10.76 10.93 -6.56
C ASN A 17 9.94 10.67 -5.27
N PRO A 18 10.57 10.58 -4.08
CA PRO A 18 9.84 10.44 -2.81
C PRO A 18 8.85 11.57 -2.51
N LYS A 19 9.01 12.73 -3.15
CA LYS A 19 8.11 13.89 -3.07
C LYS A 19 6.91 13.82 -4.04
N GLN A 20 6.74 12.72 -4.77
CA GLN A 20 5.50 12.46 -5.50
C GLN A 20 4.36 12.18 -4.49
N ALA A 21 3.11 12.37 -4.88
CA ALA A 21 1.92 12.09 -4.05
C ALA A 21 1.90 10.67 -3.45
N ILE A 22 2.29 9.65 -4.23
CA ILE A 22 2.38 8.27 -3.73
C ILE A 22 3.52 8.10 -2.71
N GLY A 23 4.65 8.78 -2.90
CA GLY A 23 5.77 8.81 -1.94
C GLY A 23 5.37 9.48 -0.63
N HIS A 24 4.72 10.64 -0.69
CA HIS A 24 4.16 11.32 0.48
C HIS A 24 3.10 10.48 1.21
N THR A 25 2.30 9.69 0.48
CA THR A 25 1.32 8.79 1.08
C THR A 25 2.02 7.66 1.85
N LEU A 26 3.00 7.00 1.24
CA LEU A 26 3.73 5.90 1.88
C LEU A 26 4.67 6.36 2.99
N GLN A 27 5.15 7.61 2.96
CA GLN A 27 5.96 8.17 4.03
C GLN A 27 5.25 8.12 5.39
N GLN A 28 3.92 8.29 5.42
CA GLN A 28 3.13 8.16 6.65
C GLN A 28 3.26 6.77 7.30
N TYR A 29 3.46 5.72 6.49
CA TYR A 29 3.74 4.39 6.99
C TYR A 29 5.19 4.24 7.46
N TYR A 30 6.16 4.70 6.65
CA TYR A 30 7.59 4.57 7.02
C TYR A 30 7.92 5.31 8.32
N ASP A 31 7.33 6.49 8.54
CA ASP A 31 7.50 7.27 9.77
C ASP A 31 6.86 6.60 11.00
N SER A 32 5.98 5.62 10.80
CA SER A 32 5.17 5.00 11.85
C SER A 32 5.39 3.49 11.99
N ILE A 33 6.38 2.92 11.30
CA ILE A 33 6.65 1.47 11.29
C ILE A 33 6.95 0.89 12.68
N SER A 34 7.50 1.69 13.60
CA SER A 34 7.77 1.30 14.99
C SER A 34 6.60 1.51 15.94
N ASN A 35 5.47 2.08 15.47
CA ASN A 35 4.31 2.34 16.31
C ASN A 35 3.42 1.08 16.37
N PRO A 36 3.25 0.45 17.54
CA PRO A 36 2.44 -0.76 17.68
C PRO A 36 0.93 -0.51 17.46
N GLU A 37 0.49 0.75 17.49
CA GLU A 37 -0.91 1.12 17.28
C GLU A 37 -1.27 1.28 15.79
N ILE A 38 -0.29 1.16 14.90
CA ILE A 38 -0.51 1.19 13.45
C ILE A 38 -0.81 -0.21 12.95
N PHE A 39 -1.97 -0.35 12.33
CA PHE A 39 -2.31 -1.49 11.52
C PHE A 39 -1.84 -1.26 10.09
N SER A 40 -1.12 -2.22 9.52
CA SER A 40 -0.73 -2.15 8.11
C SER A 40 -0.80 -3.51 7.42
N ILE A 41 -1.22 -3.48 6.16
CA ILE A 41 -1.16 -4.61 5.23
C ILE A 41 -0.55 -4.12 3.93
N MET A 42 0.44 -4.83 3.43
CA MET A 42 0.92 -4.70 2.06
C MET A 42 0.68 -6.02 1.34
N TYR A 43 0.10 -5.96 0.15
CA TYR A 43 -0.17 -7.13 -0.68
C TYR A 43 0.25 -6.85 -2.11
N ASN A 44 0.88 -7.84 -2.73
CA ASN A 44 1.28 -7.81 -4.12
C ASN A 44 1.46 -9.28 -4.54
N ASP A 45 0.91 -9.70 -5.67
CA ASP A 45 1.17 -11.03 -6.23
C ASP A 45 2.61 -11.19 -6.74
N GLU A 46 3.35 -10.10 -6.90
CA GLU A 46 4.79 -10.06 -7.18
C GLU A 46 5.50 -9.19 -6.13
N PHE A 47 6.23 -9.82 -5.21
CA PHE A 47 6.70 -9.16 -4.00
C PHE A 47 7.82 -8.14 -4.30
N PRO A 48 7.94 -7.07 -3.49
CA PRO A 48 9.07 -6.14 -3.57
C PRO A 48 10.36 -6.76 -2.99
N TYR A 49 11.50 -6.06 -3.17
CA TYR A 49 12.72 -6.35 -2.42
C TYR A 49 12.43 -6.41 -0.89
N PRO A 50 13.08 -7.32 -0.13
CA PRO A 50 14.12 -8.27 -0.53
C PRO A 50 13.59 -9.58 -1.14
N ASN A 51 12.27 -9.73 -1.27
CA ASN A 51 11.64 -10.97 -1.73
C ASN A 51 11.18 -10.87 -3.19
N ASN A 52 11.92 -10.15 -4.04
CA ASN A 52 11.52 -9.80 -5.41
C ASN A 52 11.43 -10.98 -6.40
N ASP A 53 11.79 -12.17 -5.94
CA ASP A 53 11.67 -13.44 -6.67
C ASP A 53 10.44 -14.25 -6.21
N THR A 54 9.74 -13.77 -5.16
CA THR A 54 8.50 -14.37 -4.69
C THR A 54 7.32 -13.80 -5.49
N SER A 55 6.66 -14.67 -6.24
CA SER A 55 5.41 -14.36 -6.93
C SER A 55 4.37 -15.46 -6.72
N SER A 56 3.13 -15.21 -7.09
CA SER A 56 2.05 -16.20 -7.04
C SER A 56 1.24 -16.20 -8.33
N GLY A 57 1.21 -17.35 -9.01
CA GLY A 57 0.34 -17.56 -10.19
C GLY A 57 -1.07 -18.05 -9.83
N THR A 58 -1.33 -18.38 -8.56
CA THR A 58 -2.63 -18.91 -8.09
C THR A 58 -3.39 -17.95 -7.18
N SER A 59 -2.75 -16.85 -6.76
CA SER A 59 -3.39 -15.79 -5.97
C SER A 59 -3.96 -14.71 -6.89
N GLY A 60 -4.87 -13.90 -6.36
CA GLY A 60 -5.44 -12.77 -7.08
C GLY A 60 -4.36 -11.78 -7.49
N HIS A 61 -4.36 -11.41 -8.77
CA HIS A 61 -3.49 -10.39 -9.36
C HIS A 61 -3.86 -8.99 -8.87
N THR A 62 -3.50 -8.72 -7.63
CA THR A 62 -3.99 -7.58 -6.86
C THR A 62 -2.88 -7.06 -5.98
N LYS A 63 -2.79 -5.74 -5.90
CA LYS A 63 -1.68 -5.06 -5.27
C LYS A 63 -2.17 -3.82 -4.53
N GLY A 64 -1.57 -3.53 -3.39
CA GLY A 64 -1.95 -2.37 -2.60
C GLY A 64 -1.40 -2.34 -1.19
N VAL A 65 -1.75 -1.26 -0.51
CA VAL A 65 -1.33 -0.94 0.85
C VAL A 65 -2.53 -0.41 1.63
N VAL A 66 -2.73 -0.97 2.81
CA VAL A 66 -3.73 -0.53 3.78
C VAL A 66 -2.98 -0.11 5.03
N VAL A 67 -3.18 1.13 5.49
CA VAL A 67 -2.54 1.65 6.71
C VAL A 67 -3.58 2.39 7.53
N PHE A 68 -3.72 2.04 8.80
CA PHE A 68 -4.67 2.65 9.73
C PHE A 68 -4.00 2.93 11.06
N GLY A 69 -4.19 4.16 11.56
CA GLY A 69 -3.94 4.51 12.95
C GLY A 69 -5.24 4.49 13.76
N LYS A 70 -5.26 5.22 14.89
CA LYS A 70 -6.39 5.19 15.85
C LYS A 70 -7.74 5.62 15.29
N SER A 71 -7.75 6.62 14.40
CA SER A 71 -8.99 7.29 13.97
C SER A 71 -9.22 7.22 12.45
N ASN A 72 -8.15 7.15 11.67
CA ASN A 72 -8.19 7.20 10.22
C ASN A 72 -7.06 6.35 9.61
N GLY A 73 -7.15 6.20 8.30
CA GLY A 73 -6.18 5.47 7.51
C GLY A 73 -6.40 5.73 6.03
N PHE A 74 -5.64 5.00 5.21
CA PHE A 74 -5.79 5.00 3.78
C PHE A 74 -5.71 3.59 3.20
N TRP A 75 -6.34 3.42 2.04
CA TRP A 75 -6.17 2.28 1.17
C TRP A 75 -5.64 2.75 -0.18
N LEU A 76 -4.42 2.34 -0.51
CA LEU A 76 -3.78 2.54 -1.80
C LEU A 76 -3.94 1.26 -2.61
N ILE A 77 -4.63 1.34 -3.73
CA ILE A 77 -4.78 0.27 -4.72
C ILE A 77 -3.92 0.64 -5.91
N HIS A 78 -3.12 -0.29 -6.44
CA HIS A 78 -2.27 0.00 -7.61
C HIS A 78 -2.04 -1.23 -8.49
N SER A 79 -1.43 -1.02 -9.65
CA SER A 79 -1.05 -2.09 -10.60
C SER A 79 0.46 -2.41 -10.60
N VAL A 80 1.29 -1.63 -9.90
CA VAL A 80 2.77 -1.73 -9.93
C VAL A 80 3.30 -3.03 -9.29
N PRO A 81 3.91 -3.96 -10.04
CA PRO A 81 4.55 -5.15 -9.47
C PRO A 81 5.80 -4.78 -8.68
N LYS A 82 6.16 -5.61 -7.70
CA LYS A 82 7.36 -5.41 -6.85
C LYS A 82 7.36 -4.09 -6.07
N PHE A 83 6.18 -3.62 -5.69
CA PHE A 83 5.97 -2.35 -5.00
C PHE A 83 4.84 -2.45 -3.96
N PRO A 84 4.87 -1.65 -2.88
CA PRO A 84 6.02 -0.90 -2.37
C PRO A 84 6.91 -1.75 -1.47
N ARG A 85 8.16 -1.33 -1.26
CA ARG A 85 8.99 -1.89 -0.19
C ARG A 85 8.45 -1.49 1.18
N ASN A 86 8.78 -2.28 2.19
CA ASN A 86 8.34 -2.05 3.57
C ASN A 86 9.26 -1.13 4.37
N ASP A 87 10.44 -0.79 3.88
CA ASP A 87 11.46 -0.03 4.60
C ASP A 87 11.69 1.38 4.05
N THR A 88 11.51 1.58 2.74
CA THR A 88 11.73 2.87 2.09
C THR A 88 10.88 3.01 0.83
N TYR A 89 10.63 4.26 0.43
CA TYR A 89 10.05 4.54 -0.88
C TYR A 89 11.08 4.22 -1.97
N GLU A 90 10.74 3.30 -2.85
CA GLU A 90 11.51 2.97 -4.04
C GLU A 90 10.53 2.54 -5.13
N TYR A 91 10.51 3.29 -6.23
CA TYR A 91 9.69 2.92 -7.38
C TYR A 91 10.47 1.95 -8.29
N PRO A 92 9.98 0.73 -8.53
CA PRO A 92 10.75 -0.29 -9.23
C PRO A 92 11.00 0.12 -10.68
N PHE A 93 12.22 -0.13 -11.17
CA PHE A 93 12.58 0.16 -12.56
C PHE A 93 11.64 -0.53 -13.57
N THR A 94 11.22 -1.76 -13.28
CA THR A 94 10.25 -2.52 -14.09
C THR A 94 8.88 -1.84 -14.16
N GLY A 95 8.50 -1.06 -13.16
CA GLY A 95 7.25 -0.29 -13.12
C GLY A 95 7.22 0.90 -14.08
N ARG A 96 8.32 1.20 -14.78
CA ARG A 96 8.42 2.28 -15.78
C ARG A 96 8.14 1.80 -17.21
N HIS A 97 8.09 0.49 -17.44
CA HIS A 97 7.98 -0.06 -18.79
C HIS A 97 6.56 0.05 -19.37
N TYR A 98 5.54 -0.06 -18.50
CA TYR A 98 4.13 0.02 -18.88
C TYR A 98 3.40 1.10 -18.10
N GLY A 99 2.31 1.62 -18.67
CA GLY A 99 1.40 2.51 -17.95
C GLY A 99 0.84 1.83 -16.70
N GLN A 100 0.93 2.52 -15.57
CA GLN A 100 0.44 2.05 -14.28
C GLN A 100 -0.67 2.96 -13.78
N MET A 101 -1.57 2.41 -12.96
CA MET A 101 -2.59 3.19 -12.24
C MET A 101 -2.47 3.01 -10.73
N GLY A 102 -2.94 4.03 -10.01
CA GLY A 102 -3.07 4.01 -8.56
C GLY A 102 -4.27 4.83 -8.12
N LEU A 103 -4.97 4.33 -7.08
CA LEU A 103 -6.07 5.01 -6.41
C LEU A 103 -5.81 4.99 -4.90
N CYS A 104 -5.84 6.16 -4.28
CA CYS A 104 -5.72 6.29 -2.83
C CYS A 104 -7.04 6.78 -2.24
N ILE A 105 -7.55 6.08 -1.23
CA ILE A 105 -8.82 6.36 -0.58
C ILE A 105 -8.55 6.61 0.91
N SER A 106 -8.85 7.81 1.39
CA SER A 106 -8.81 8.11 2.82
C SER A 106 -10.08 7.61 3.51
N MET A 107 -9.94 6.95 4.67
CA MET A 107 -11.03 6.28 5.36
C MET A 107 -10.97 6.49 6.87
N SER A 108 -12.13 6.55 7.52
CA SER A 108 -12.21 6.46 9.00
C SER A 108 -11.91 5.04 9.45
N TYR A 109 -11.28 4.87 10.62
CA TYR A 109 -11.01 3.57 11.24
C TYR A 109 -12.28 2.71 11.36
N SER A 110 -13.45 3.33 11.57
CA SER A 110 -14.74 2.64 11.60
C SER A 110 -15.03 1.82 10.34
N GLN A 111 -14.40 2.14 9.20
CA GLN A 111 -14.58 1.44 7.92
C GLN A 111 -13.60 0.27 7.70
N LEU A 112 -12.62 0.07 8.59
CA LEU A 112 -11.59 -0.98 8.46
C LEU A 112 -12.23 -2.38 8.35
N HIS A 113 -13.33 -2.64 9.05
CA HIS A 113 -14.05 -3.91 8.96
C HIS A 113 -14.55 -4.23 7.54
N LYS A 114 -14.91 -3.21 6.74
CA LYS A 114 -15.33 -3.41 5.34
C LYS A 114 -14.19 -3.92 4.48
N ILE A 115 -12.99 -3.40 4.74
CA ILE A 115 -11.76 -3.85 4.10
C ILE A 115 -11.46 -5.30 4.53
N GLY A 116 -11.56 -5.61 5.82
CA GLY A 116 -11.42 -6.98 6.33
C GLY A 116 -12.35 -7.98 5.66
N ASN A 117 -13.62 -7.62 5.46
CA ASN A 117 -14.60 -8.45 4.75
C ASN A 117 -14.22 -8.67 3.28
N PHE A 118 -13.70 -7.65 2.60
CA PHE A 118 -13.19 -7.79 1.23
C PHE A 118 -12.03 -8.80 1.15
N TYR A 119 -11.09 -8.74 2.08
CA TYR A 119 -9.95 -9.66 2.15
C TYR A 119 -10.31 -11.08 2.65
N SER A 120 -11.42 -11.25 3.37
CA SER A 120 -11.90 -12.56 3.82
C SER A 120 -12.38 -13.45 2.67
N LEU A 121 -12.56 -12.90 1.46
CA LEU A 121 -12.82 -13.66 0.25
C LEU A 121 -11.47 -14.23 -0.23
N ARG A 122 -11.38 -15.57 -0.33
CA ARG A 122 -10.19 -16.46 -0.37
C ARG A 122 -9.13 -16.24 -1.48
N PHE A 123 -9.03 -15.06 -2.09
CA PHE A 123 -8.20 -14.83 -3.28
C PHE A 123 -6.93 -14.01 -3.02
N LEU A 124 -6.77 -13.39 -1.85
CA LEU A 124 -5.67 -12.44 -1.60
C LEU A 124 -4.53 -13.08 -0.79
N LYS A 125 -3.32 -13.14 -1.37
CA LYS A 125 -2.11 -13.51 -0.63
C LYS A 125 -1.62 -12.28 0.13
N ILE A 126 -2.05 -12.20 1.38
CA ILE A 126 -1.70 -11.10 2.29
C ILE A 126 -0.41 -11.48 3.01
N ARG A 127 0.66 -10.70 2.84
CA ARG A 127 1.74 -10.70 3.83
C ARG A 127 1.27 -9.79 4.97
N MET A 128 0.54 -10.37 5.92
CA MET A 128 0.33 -9.73 7.20
C MET A 128 1.69 -9.75 7.89
N THR A 129 2.37 -8.60 7.93
CA THR A 129 3.32 -8.38 9.01
C THR A 129 2.45 -8.23 10.25
N LEU A 130 2.14 -9.36 10.87
CA LEU A 130 1.46 -9.41 12.15
C LEU A 130 2.44 -8.78 13.14
N SER A 131 2.35 -7.48 13.39
CA SER A 131 2.73 -6.93 14.69
C SER A 131 1.74 -7.54 15.68
N LEU A 132 2.05 -8.78 16.08
CA LEU A 132 1.47 -9.44 17.24
C LEU A 132 1.72 -8.52 18.42
N LEU A 133 0.75 -7.65 18.70
CA LEU A 133 0.54 -7.16 20.04
C LEU A 133 0.29 -8.38 20.89
N GLN A 134 1.31 -8.79 21.63
CA GLN A 134 1.14 -9.52 22.87
C GLN A 134 0.01 -8.86 23.64
N CYS A 135 -1.05 -9.62 23.93
CA CYS A 135 -1.85 -9.36 25.12
C CYS A 135 -0.87 -9.35 26.30
N ARG A 136 -0.59 -8.17 26.85
CA ARG A 136 -0.17 -8.04 28.24
C ARG A 136 -1.39 -7.53 29.01
N GLN A 137 -1.74 -8.31 30.03
CA GLN A 137 -2.60 -7.91 31.14
C GLN A 137 -2.00 -6.69 31.85
#